data_AF-A0A843EHE3-F1
#
_entry.id   AF-A0A843EHE3-F1
#
_cell.length_a   1.000
_cell.length_b   1.000
_cell.length_c   1.000
_cell.angle_alpha   90.00
_cell.angle_beta   90.00
_cell.angle_gamma   90.00
#
_symmetry.space_group_name_H-M   'P 1'
#
loop_
_entity.id
_entity.type
_entity.pdbx_description
1 polymer ?
#
loop_
_entity_poly.entity_id
_entity_poly.type
_entity_poly.pdbx_seq_one_letter_code
_entity_poly.pdbx_strand_id
1 'polypeptide(L)'
;MNEVQSKLLRMYEDIREVLDRNGIAYYAIFGTALGAVRHDGFIPWDDDMDLAVWIEDIPRINEALSKELDPEKYYYHVPRADDHPHVVLIEGDLEESIRDRTALFIDLFPLSGFPDGKFRRFATGAAIWGDNIAIYALDRI
;
A
#
# COMPACT_ATOMS: atom_id res chain seq x y z
N MET A 1 -8.47 18.38 -5.76
CA MET A 1 -7.47 17.39 -6.21
C MET A 1 -6.38 18.12 -6.97
N ASN A 2 -5.13 18.04 -6.51
CA ASN A 2 -3.97 18.64 -7.18
C ASN A 2 -3.37 17.66 -8.22
N GLU A 3 -2.27 18.03 -8.89
CA GLU A 3 -1.63 17.19 -9.90
C GLU A 3 -1.10 15.87 -9.31
N VAL A 4 -0.42 15.92 -8.17
CA VAL A 4 0.13 14.73 -7.47
C VAL A 4 -0.99 13.75 -7.12
N GLN A 5 -2.05 14.24 -6.47
CA GLN A 5 -3.21 13.43 -6.09
C GLN A 5 -3.92 12.83 -7.31
N SER A 6 -3.96 13.57 -8.43
CA SER A 6 -4.54 13.06 -9.68
C SER A 6 -3.69 11.93 -10.28
N LYS A 7 -2.35 12.00 -10.16
CA LYS A 7 -1.46 10.91 -10.57
C LYS A 7 -1.61 9.70 -9.66
N LEU A 8 -1.58 9.88 -8.34
CA LEU A 8 -1.80 8.81 -7.37
C LEU A 8 -3.14 8.10 -7.59
N LEU A 9 -4.21 8.85 -7.88
CA LEU A 9 -5.51 8.23 -8.17
C LEU A 9 -5.48 7.33 -9.41
N ARG A 10 -4.77 7.73 -10.47
CA ARG A 10 -4.61 6.90 -11.68
C ARG A 10 -3.74 5.67 -11.42
N MET A 11 -2.67 5.83 -10.65
CA MET A 11 -1.85 4.70 -10.20
C MET A 11 -2.71 3.69 -9.44
N TYR A 12 -3.54 4.18 -8.52
CA TYR A 12 -4.47 3.37 -7.75
C TYR A 12 -5.48 2.65 -8.65
N GLU A 13 -6.06 3.32 -9.64
CA GLU A 13 -7.00 2.70 -10.59
C GLU A 13 -6.36 1.53 -11.34
N ASP A 14 -5.12 1.70 -11.83
CA ASP A 14 -4.37 0.65 -12.53
C ASP A 14 -4.02 -0.52 -11.59
N ILE A 15 -3.56 -0.25 -10.36
CA ILE A 15 -3.27 -1.27 -9.34
C ILE A 15 -4.55 -2.03 -8.97
N ARG A 16 -5.63 -1.29 -8.69
CA ARG A 16 -6.95 -1.82 -8.38
C ARG A 16 -7.42 -2.78 -9.44
N GLU A 17 -7.31 -2.44 -10.72
CA GLU A 17 -7.76 -3.32 -11.80
C GLU A 17 -7.02 -4.67 -11.79
N VAL A 18 -5.71 -4.68 -11.52
CA VAL A 18 -4.93 -5.92 -11.38
C VAL A 18 -5.36 -6.72 -10.15
N LEU A 19 -5.51 -6.06 -8.99
CA LEU A 19 -5.90 -6.74 -7.75
C LEU A 19 -7.34 -7.29 -7.83
N ASP A 20 -8.29 -6.51 -8.35
CA ASP A 20 -9.69 -6.90 -8.54
C ASP A 20 -9.80 -8.12 -9.48
N ARG A 21 -9.07 -8.12 -10.62
CA ARG A 21 -9.04 -9.25 -11.57
C ARG A 21 -8.48 -10.52 -10.97
N ASN A 22 -7.52 -10.40 -10.05
CA ASN A 22 -6.89 -11.53 -9.36
C ASN A 22 -7.64 -11.93 -8.08
N GLY A 23 -8.74 -11.25 -7.73
CA GLY A 23 -9.52 -11.53 -6.52
C GLY A 23 -8.70 -11.33 -5.25
N ILE A 24 -7.84 -10.31 -5.22
CA ILE A 24 -7.01 -9.95 -4.08
C ILE A 24 -7.68 -8.79 -3.35
N ALA A 25 -7.95 -8.97 -2.06
CA ALA A 25 -8.53 -7.93 -1.23
C ALA A 25 -7.47 -6.91 -0.82
N TYR A 26 -7.84 -5.63 -0.89
CA TYR A 26 -7.02 -4.52 -0.42
C TYR A 26 -7.92 -3.47 0.25
N TYR A 27 -7.32 -2.64 1.11
CA TYR A 27 -8.03 -1.65 1.91
C TYR A 27 -7.25 -0.35 1.94
N ALA A 28 -7.92 0.79 1.80
CA ALA A 28 -7.28 2.07 2.13
C ALA A 28 -6.96 2.09 3.63
N ILE A 29 -5.79 2.63 4.00
CA ILE A 29 -5.35 2.75 5.40
C ILE A 29 -4.80 4.14 5.71
N PHE A 30 -4.48 4.40 6.98
CA PHE A 30 -3.84 5.65 7.45
C PHE A 30 -4.49 6.94 6.91
N GLY A 31 -3.68 7.85 6.37
CA GLY A 31 -4.11 9.14 5.80
C GLY A 31 -5.08 8.95 4.65
N THR A 32 -4.86 7.92 3.82
CA THR A 32 -5.71 7.57 2.68
C THR A 32 -7.13 7.24 3.13
N ALA A 33 -7.29 6.35 4.12
CA ALA A 33 -8.60 5.98 4.66
C ALA A 33 -9.30 7.17 5.33
N LEU A 34 -8.55 7.94 6.13
CA LEU A 34 -9.09 9.11 6.81
C LEU A 34 -9.54 10.18 5.81
N GLY A 35 -8.76 10.42 4.77
CA GLY A 35 -9.10 11.32 3.67
C GLY A 35 -10.42 10.91 3.03
N ALA A 36 -10.51 9.66 2.58
CA ALA A 36 -11.68 9.15 1.88
C ALA A 36 -12.98 9.37 2.66
N VAL A 37 -12.95 9.21 3.98
CA VAL A 37 -14.13 9.39 4.85
C VAL A 37 -14.36 10.87 5.23
N ARG A 38 -13.30 11.64 5.50
CA ARG A 38 -13.41 12.99 6.07
C ARG A 38 -13.56 14.09 5.01
N HIS A 39 -12.95 13.91 3.84
CA HIS A 39 -12.85 14.91 2.77
C HIS A 39 -13.43 14.44 1.45
N ASP A 40 -14.07 13.28 1.41
CA ASP A 40 -14.56 12.63 0.19
C ASP A 40 -13.46 12.46 -0.88
N GLY A 41 -12.21 12.22 -0.43
CA GLY A 41 -11.03 12.15 -1.29
C GLY A 41 -9.73 12.32 -0.51
N PHE A 42 -8.67 12.81 -1.14
CA PHE A 42 -7.40 13.04 -0.44
C PHE A 42 -7.52 14.10 0.66
N ILE A 43 -6.70 13.97 1.72
CA ILE A 43 -6.44 15.10 2.61
C ILE A 43 -5.77 16.21 1.79
N PRO A 44 -6.13 17.50 1.94
CA PRO A 44 -5.67 18.56 1.03
C PRO A 44 -4.14 18.72 0.92
N TRP A 45 -3.40 18.28 1.94
CA TRP A 45 -1.95 18.34 2.02
C TRP A 45 -1.26 16.96 1.93
N ASP A 46 -2.02 15.87 1.74
CA ASP A 46 -1.44 14.54 1.47
C ASP A 46 -0.89 14.48 0.05
N ASP A 47 0.24 13.79 -0.07
CA ASP A 47 0.98 13.50 -1.29
C ASP A 47 1.35 12.01 -1.44
N ASP A 48 0.78 11.13 -0.63
CA ASP A 48 0.95 9.67 -0.67
C ASP A 48 -0.39 8.91 -0.77
N MET A 49 -0.28 7.60 -0.97
CA MET A 49 -1.42 6.68 -0.86
C MET A 49 -0.97 5.32 -0.31
N ASP A 50 -1.70 4.87 0.70
CA ASP A 50 -1.43 3.64 1.43
C ASP A 50 -2.55 2.63 1.25
N LEU A 51 -2.19 1.44 0.78
CA LEU A 51 -3.08 0.29 0.73
C LEU A 51 -2.58 -0.79 1.67
N ALA A 52 -3.50 -1.40 2.40
CA ALA A 52 -3.29 -2.64 3.11
C ALA A 52 -3.67 -3.84 2.25
N VAL A 53 -2.90 -4.92 2.35
CA VAL A 53 -3.16 -6.22 1.71
C VAL A 53 -2.88 -7.34 2.69
N TRP A 54 -3.52 -8.50 2.56
CA TRP A 54 -3.20 -9.64 3.44
C TRP A 54 -1.79 -10.17 3.18
N ILE A 55 -1.04 -10.45 4.25
CA ILE A 55 0.33 -10.97 4.14
C ILE A 55 0.37 -12.31 3.38
N GLU A 56 -0.69 -13.12 3.51
CA GLU A 56 -0.83 -14.39 2.79
C GLU A 56 -0.99 -14.21 1.28
N ASP A 57 -1.48 -13.05 0.84
CA ASP A 57 -1.67 -12.73 -0.58
C ASP A 57 -0.43 -12.11 -1.23
N ILE A 58 0.59 -11.69 -0.46
CA ILE A 58 1.83 -11.06 -0.97
C ILE A 58 2.48 -11.86 -2.12
N PRO A 59 2.61 -13.20 -2.06
CA PRO A 59 3.16 -13.96 -3.20
C PRO A 59 2.32 -13.81 -4.48
N ARG A 60 0.99 -13.80 -4.36
CA ARG A 60 0.07 -13.62 -5.50
C ARG A 60 0.10 -12.20 -6.02
N ILE A 61 0.22 -11.21 -5.13
CA ILE A 61 0.38 -9.79 -5.47
C ILE A 61 1.68 -9.60 -6.25
N ASN A 62 2.77 -10.18 -5.77
CA ASN A 62 4.06 -10.10 -6.44
C ASN A 62 3.99 -10.66 -7.86
N GLU A 63 3.33 -11.80 -8.04
CA GLU A 63 3.13 -12.40 -9.37
C GLU A 63 2.24 -11.53 -10.25
N ALA A 64 1.08 -11.10 -9.75
CA ALA A 64 0.10 -10.34 -10.50
C ALA A 64 0.63 -8.97 -10.94
N LEU A 65 1.15 -8.17 -10.00
CA LEU A 65 1.64 -6.82 -10.30
C LEU A 65 2.87 -6.85 -11.20
N SER A 66 3.80 -7.78 -11.01
CA SER A 66 4.98 -7.90 -11.90
C SER A 66 4.62 -8.28 -13.33
N LYS A 67 3.49 -8.97 -13.53
CA LYS A 67 3.09 -9.51 -14.83
C LYS A 67 2.10 -8.62 -15.58
N GLU A 68 1.21 -7.95 -14.85
CA GLU A 68 0.05 -7.27 -15.43
C GLU A 68 0.12 -5.75 -15.38
N LEU A 69 0.97 -5.16 -14.53
CA LEU A 69 1.23 -3.72 -14.61
C LEU A 69 2.06 -3.42 -15.85
N ASP A 70 1.80 -2.26 -16.44
CA ASP A 70 2.55 -1.75 -17.59
C ASP A 70 4.00 -1.41 -17.17
N PRO A 71 5.02 -2.17 -17.63
CA PRO A 71 6.40 -1.98 -17.20
C PRO A 71 7.03 -0.70 -17.76
N GLU A 72 6.40 -0.04 -18.74
CA GLU A 72 6.84 1.27 -19.23
C GLU A 72 6.35 2.41 -18.33
N LYS A 73 5.27 2.18 -17.57
CA LYS A 73 4.68 3.16 -16.64
C LYS A 73 5.06 2.95 -15.20
N TYR A 74 5.27 1.70 -14.80
CA TYR A 74 5.42 1.33 -13.39
C TYR A 74 6.67 0.51 -13.13
N TYR A 75 7.36 0.85 -12.05
CA TYR A 75 8.36 0.01 -11.44
C TYR A 75 7.79 -0.62 -10.17
N TYR A 76 7.57 -1.94 -10.20
CA TYR A 76 7.14 -2.68 -9.02
C TYR A 76 8.36 -3.10 -8.20
N HIS A 77 8.50 -2.52 -7.01
CA HIS A 77 9.60 -2.79 -6.10
C HIS A 77 9.15 -3.77 -5.01
N VAL A 78 9.79 -4.95 -4.98
CA VAL A 78 9.68 -5.91 -3.89
C VAL A 78 10.96 -5.84 -3.07
N PRO A 79 10.96 -5.12 -1.94
CA PRO A 79 12.15 -5.01 -1.12
C PRO A 79 12.52 -6.36 -0.51
N ARG A 80 13.82 -6.65 -0.49
CA ARG A 80 14.37 -7.81 0.24
C ARG A 80 14.67 -7.48 1.71
N ALA A 81 14.66 -6.20 2.08
CA ALA A 81 15.08 -5.68 3.37
C ALA A 81 14.06 -4.71 4.01
N ASP A 82 13.26 -3.98 3.22
CA ASP A 82 12.18 -3.12 3.71
C ASP A 82 10.91 -3.92 4.07
N ASP A 83 9.94 -3.22 4.65
CA ASP A 83 8.77 -3.69 5.39
C ASP A 83 7.51 -3.95 4.52
N HIS A 84 7.47 -3.52 3.26
CA HIS A 84 6.34 -3.75 2.34
C HIS A 84 6.67 -3.51 0.85
N PRO A 85 5.92 -4.09 -0.12
CA PRO A 85 6.06 -3.74 -1.54
C PRO A 85 5.57 -2.33 -1.88
N HIS A 86 6.09 -1.75 -2.97
CA HIS A 86 5.72 -0.43 -3.46
C HIS A 86 5.56 -0.44 -4.99
N VAL A 87 4.58 0.29 -5.51
CA VAL A 87 4.43 0.55 -6.95
C VAL A 87 4.85 1.98 -7.24
N VAL A 88 5.94 2.15 -8.00
CA VAL A 88 6.53 3.46 -8.32
C VAL A 88 6.14 3.88 -9.72
N LEU A 89 5.72 5.13 -9.90
CA LEU A 89 5.47 5.72 -11.21
C LEU A 89 6.78 6.09 -11.89
N ILE A 90 6.95 5.66 -13.14
CA ILE A 90 8.10 6.02 -13.98
C ILE A 90 7.78 7.34 -14.69
N GLU A 91 8.36 8.44 -14.21
CA GLU A 91 8.37 9.73 -14.90
C GLU A 91 9.80 10.22 -15.10
N GLY A 92 10.23 10.32 -16.36
CA GLY A 92 11.59 10.73 -16.70
C GLY A 92 12.62 9.66 -16.35
N ASP A 93 13.72 10.07 -15.71
CA ASP A 93 14.75 9.15 -15.24
C ASP A 93 14.37 8.61 -13.86
N LEU A 94 14.07 7.31 -13.80
CA LEU A 94 13.64 6.63 -12.58
C LEU A 94 14.72 6.67 -11.49
N GLU A 95 15.99 6.48 -11.85
CA GLU A 95 17.08 6.46 -10.86
C GLU A 95 17.29 7.86 -10.25
N GLU A 96 17.21 8.90 -11.08
CA GLU A 96 17.25 10.29 -10.63
C GLU A 96 16.05 10.64 -9.75
N SER A 97 14.84 10.29 -10.17
CA SER A 97 13.62 10.60 -9.40
C SER A 97 13.59 9.90 -8.03
N ILE A 98 14.07 8.64 -7.94
CA ILE A 98 14.21 7.92 -6.68
C ILE A 98 15.29 8.58 -5.80
N ARG A 99 16.47 8.89 -6.37
CA ARG A 99 17.57 9.55 -5.65
C ARG A 99 17.15 10.89 -5.07
N ASP A 100 16.40 11.67 -5.84
CA ASP A 100 15.96 13.01 -5.48
C ASP A 100 14.64 13.00 -4.67
N ARG A 101 14.07 11.81 -4.41
CA ARG A 101 12.83 11.60 -3.64
C ARG A 101 11.63 12.33 -4.23
N THR A 102 11.54 12.33 -5.55
CA THR A 102 10.44 12.94 -6.31
C THR A 102 9.55 11.93 -7.02
N ALA A 103 9.97 10.65 -7.07
CA ALA A 103 9.16 9.57 -7.61
C ALA A 103 7.90 9.38 -6.76
N LEU A 104 6.74 9.33 -7.43
CA LEU A 104 5.47 8.99 -6.78
C LEU A 104 5.36 7.48 -6.62
N PHE A 105 4.85 7.03 -5.48
CA PHE A 105 4.65 5.62 -5.20
C PHE A 105 3.37 5.38 -4.40
N ILE A 106 2.86 4.14 -4.48
CA ILE A 106 1.77 3.62 -3.63
C ILE A 106 2.31 2.46 -2.83
N ASP A 107 2.06 2.49 -1.53
CA ASP A 107 2.52 1.48 -0.58
C ASP A 107 1.50 0.34 -0.43
N LEU A 108 2.01 -0.90 -0.37
CA LEU A 108 1.21 -2.12 -0.15
C LEU A 108 1.55 -2.77 1.19
N PHE A 109 1.03 -2.21 2.28
CA PHE A 109 1.30 -2.67 3.64
C PHE A 109 0.72 -4.07 3.91
N PRO A 110 1.55 -5.04 4.36
CA PRO A 110 1.06 -6.36 4.73
C PRO A 110 0.30 -6.30 6.06
N LEU A 111 -0.95 -6.75 6.04
CA LEU A 111 -1.76 -7.01 7.21
C LEU A 111 -1.62 -8.46 7.64
N SER A 112 -1.44 -8.64 8.95
CA SER A 112 -1.52 -9.95 9.59
C SER A 112 -2.59 -9.93 10.67
N GLY A 113 -3.31 -11.03 10.80
CA GLY A 113 -4.33 -11.19 11.84
C GLY A 113 -3.73 -11.11 13.25
N PHE A 114 -4.43 -10.43 14.16
CA PHE A 114 -4.00 -10.38 15.56
C PHE A 114 -4.04 -11.79 16.18
N PRO A 115 -2.98 -12.23 16.87
CA PRO A 115 -2.89 -13.61 17.30
C PRO A 115 -3.94 -13.98 18.34
N ASP A 116 -4.38 -15.24 18.30
CA ASP A 116 -5.29 -15.78 19.29
C ASP A 116 -4.61 -16.27 20.57
N GLY A 117 -5.34 -16.17 21.67
CA GLY A 117 -4.91 -16.64 22.99
C GLY A 117 -4.20 -15.57 23.83
N LYS A 118 -4.51 -15.54 25.13
CA LYS A 118 -4.05 -14.50 26.07
C LYS A 118 -2.53 -14.32 26.09
N PHE A 119 -1.77 -15.42 26.04
CA PHE A 119 -0.31 -15.37 26.08
C PHE A 119 0.30 -14.76 24.81
N ARG A 120 -0.16 -15.20 23.62
CA ARG A 120 0.33 -14.64 22.35
C ARG A 120 -0.01 -13.16 22.23
N ARG A 121 -1.24 -12.78 22.61
CA ARG A 121 -1.67 -11.37 22.66
C ARG A 121 -0.83 -10.53 23.62
N PHE A 122 -0.47 -11.07 24.79
CA PHE A 122 0.41 -10.40 25.75
C PHE A 122 1.82 -10.19 25.18
N ALA A 123 2.42 -11.23 24.57
CA ALA A 123 3.74 -11.15 23.96
C ALA A 123 3.76 -10.16 22.78
N THR A 124 2.76 -10.21 21.90
CA THR A 124 2.61 -9.27 20.79
C THR A 124 2.37 -7.84 21.29
N GLY A 125 1.53 -7.66 22.31
CA GLY A 125 1.32 -6.35 22.94
C GLY A 125 2.62 -5.76 23.49
N ALA A 126 3.47 -6.56 24.14
CA ALA A 126 4.78 -6.09 24.61
C ALA A 126 5.74 -5.70 23.47
N ALA A 127 5.59 -6.30 22.28
CA ALA A 127 6.38 -5.98 21.10
C ALA A 127 5.85 -4.77 20.29
N ILE A 128 4.54 -4.53 20.28
CA ILE A 128 3.89 -3.38 19.59
C ILE A 128 4.26 -2.05 20.26
N TRP A 129 4.56 -2.04 21.57
CA TRP A 129 5.14 -0.86 22.23
C TRP A 129 6.59 -0.58 21.80
N GLY A 130 7.19 -1.45 20.99
CA GLY A 130 8.54 -1.36 20.45
C GLY A 130 8.63 -0.71 19.09
N ASP A 131 7.98 -1.24 18.04
CA ASP A 131 8.30 -0.81 16.65
C ASP A 131 7.23 -1.04 15.55
N ASN A 132 6.00 -1.52 15.79
CA ASN A 132 5.06 -1.81 14.68
C ASN A 132 3.57 -1.58 15.02
N ILE A 133 2.86 -0.81 14.18
CA ILE A 133 1.40 -0.55 14.30
C ILE A 133 0.62 -1.60 13.49
N ALA A 134 -0.35 -2.26 14.13
CA ALA A 134 -1.29 -3.15 13.45
C ALA A 134 -2.59 -2.40 13.10
N ILE A 135 -2.95 -2.36 11.81
CA ILE A 135 -4.22 -1.82 11.35
C ILE A 135 -5.23 -2.97 11.26
N TYR A 136 -6.36 -2.79 11.93
CA TYR A 136 -7.49 -3.72 11.85
C TYR A 136 -8.33 -3.37 10.61
N ALA A 137 -8.44 -4.30 9.66
CA ALA A 137 -9.54 -4.29 8.69
C ALA A 137 -10.82 -4.67 9.45
N LEU A 138 -11.79 -3.76 9.49
CA LEU A 138 -13.10 -3.99 10.07
C LEU A 138 -13.82 -5.06 9.24
N ASP A 139 -13.82 -6.28 9.76
CA ASP A 139 -14.73 -7.32 9.30
C ASP A 139 -16.16 -6.91 9.72
N ARG A 140 -17.05 -6.82 8.72
CA ARG A 140 -18.49 -6.49 8.76
C ARG A 140 -18.91 -5.03 8.53
N ILE A 141 -19.24 -4.73 7.27
CA ILE A 141 -20.55 -4.16 6.92
C ILE A 141 -21.22 -5.13 5.95
#